data_AF-A0A963UGQ2-F1
#
_entry.id   AF-A0A963UGQ2-F1
#
_cell.length_a   1.000
_cell.length_b   1.000
_cell.length_c   1.000
_cell.angle_alpha   90.00
_cell.angle_beta   90.00
_cell.angle_gamma   90.00
#
_symmetry.space_group_name_H-M   'P 1'
#
loop_
_entity.id
_entity.type
_entity.pdbx_description
1 polymer ?
#
loop_
_entity_poly.entity_id
_entity_poly.type
_entity_poly.pdbx_seq_one_letter_code
_entity_poly.pdbx_strand_id
1 'polypeptide(L)' 'MGFRTRILGAAAGGGLPQWNCGCGNCRRARAGAIAAQTQSSLAVTANGRDWAILNASPDIRVQLAACPALAPTGPRE' A
#
# COMPACT_ATOMS: atom_id res chain seq x y z
N MET A 1 21.72 13.15 -2.71
CA MET A 1 21.45 11.70 -2.59
C MET A 1 20.76 11.49 -1.25
N GLY A 2 19.58 10.85 -1.22
CA GLY A 2 18.83 10.71 0.03
C GLY A 2 17.86 9.56 -0.05
N PHE A 3 17.86 8.72 0.98
CA PHE A 3 16.90 7.63 1.10
C PHE A 3 15.51 8.20 1.37
N ARG A 4 14.53 7.77 0.58
CA ARG A 4 13.11 8.06 0.78
C ARG A 4 12.33 6.77 0.83
N THR A 5 11.27 6.78 1.64
CA THR A 5 10.36 5.66 1.80
C THR A 5 8.92 6.11 1.58
N ARG A 6 8.09 5.21 1.08
CA ARG A 6 6.64 5.38 0.94
C ARG A 6 5.95 4.15 1.52
N ILE A 7 5.11 4.37 2.52
CA ILE A 7 4.24 3.33 3.07
C ILE A 7 3.12 3.10 2.05
N LEU A 8 3.09 1.90 1.46
CA LEU A 8 2.05 1.50 0.52
C LEU A 8 0.87 0.83 1.24
N GLY A 9 1.19 0.09 2.31
CA GLY A 9 0.23 -0.50 3.23
C GLY A 9 0.88 -0.77 4.58
N ALA A 10 0.07 -0.78 5.63
CA ALA A 10 0.54 -0.94 7.02
C ALA A 10 -0.25 -1.97 7.83
N ALA A 11 -1.32 -2.55 7.26
CA ALA A 11 -2.04 -3.62 7.94
C ALA A 11 -1.26 -4.95 7.86
N ALA A 12 -1.55 -5.85 8.79
CA ALA A 12 -1.10 -7.24 8.70
C ALA A 12 -1.80 -7.98 7.53
N GLY A 13 -1.54 -9.28 7.41
CA GLY A 13 -2.22 -10.14 6.44
C GLY A 13 -3.74 -10.02 6.55
N GLY A 14 -4.42 -9.95 5.41
CA GLY A 14 -5.88 -9.76 5.34
C GLY A 14 -6.33 -8.29 5.26
N GLY A 15 -5.51 -7.32 5.67
CA GLY A 15 -5.86 -5.90 5.61
C GLY A 15 -6.84 -5.45 6.70
N LEU A 16 -7.31 -4.21 6.60
CA LEU A 16 -8.36 -3.65 7.46
C LEU A 16 -9.35 -2.87 6.58
N PRO A 17 -10.62 -3.31 6.47
CA PRO A 17 -11.18 -4.53 7.04
C PRO A 17 -10.67 -5.79 6.33
N GLN A 18 -10.38 -6.84 7.09
CA GLN A 18 -10.20 -8.16 6.51
C GLN A 18 -11.54 -8.72 6.03
N TRP A 19 -11.54 -9.31 4.83
CA TRP A 19 -12.76 -9.68 4.09
C TRP A 19 -13.78 -10.47 4.93
N ASN A 20 -13.31 -11.46 5.69
CA ASN A 20 -14.12 -12.35 6.53
C ASN A 20 -14.11 -12.01 8.04
N CYS A 21 -13.52 -10.89 8.46
CA CYS A 21 -13.41 -10.57 9.89
C CYS A 21 -14.57 -9.68 10.38
N GLY A 22 -15.23 -10.11 11.46
CA GLY A 22 -16.35 -9.39 12.11
C GLY A 22 -15.98 -8.56 13.34
N CYS A 23 -14.68 -8.41 13.65
CA CYS A 23 -14.25 -7.70 14.86
C CYS A 23 -14.65 -6.21 14.86
N GLY A 24 -14.57 -5.56 16.03
CA GLY A 24 -14.94 -4.15 16.19
C GLY A 24 -14.22 -3.22 15.21
N ASN A 25 -12.92 -3.41 14.99
CA ASN A 25 -12.14 -2.58 14.06
C ASN A 25 -12.58 -2.77 12.60
N CYS A 26 -12.79 -4.02 12.16
CA CYS A 26 -13.28 -4.27 10.81
C CYS A 26 -14.70 -3.72 10.59
N ARG A 27 -15.58 -3.80 11.59
CA ARG A 27 -16.91 -3.16 11.52
C ARG A 27 -16.81 -1.64 11.42
N ARG A 28 -15.95 -1.01 12.23
CA ARG A 28 -15.69 0.44 12.17
C ARG A 28 -15.09 0.86 10.83
N ALA A 29 -14.17 0.09 10.28
CA ALA A 29 -13.57 0.36 8.96
C ALA A 29 -14.60 0.24 7.83
N ARG A 30 -15.46 -0.79 7.86
CA ARG A 30 -16.58 -0.92 6.91
C ARG A 30 -17.58 0.24 7.03
N ALA A 31 -17.80 0.76 8.24
CA ALA A 31 -18.65 1.92 8.48
C ALA A 31 -17.93 3.27 8.18
N GLY A 32 -16.68 3.26 7.73
CA GLY A 32 -15.89 4.46 7.47
C GLY A 32 -15.44 5.24 8.72
N ALA A 33 -15.69 4.71 9.92
CA ALA A 33 -15.33 5.36 11.18
C ALA A 33 -13.83 5.29 11.51
N ILE A 34 -13.08 4.41 10.85
CA ILE A 34 -11.61 4.39 10.80
C ILE A 34 -11.18 4.10 9.36
N ALA A 35 -9.98 4.57 8.99
CA ALA A 35 -9.47 4.39 7.64
C ALA A 35 -9.23 2.90 7.32
N ALA A 36 -9.55 2.50 6.09
CA ALA A 36 -9.13 1.22 5.55
C ALA A 36 -7.61 1.20 5.34
N GLN A 37 -7.02 0.01 5.41
CA GLN A 37 -5.58 -0.22 5.23
C GLN A 37 -5.34 -1.48 4.41
N THR A 38 -4.46 -1.38 3.44
CA THR A 38 -3.92 -2.51 2.66
C THR A 38 -2.81 -3.20 3.44
N GLN A 39 -2.48 -4.43 3.03
CA GLN A 39 -1.44 -5.24 3.64
C GLN A 39 -0.04 -4.59 3.55
N SER A 40 0.80 -4.90 4.53
CA SER A 40 2.13 -4.31 4.72
C SER A 40 2.98 -4.34 3.45
N SER A 41 3.38 -3.16 2.99
CA SER A 41 4.28 -2.98 1.84
C SER A 41 4.94 -1.60 1.89
N LEU A 42 6.21 -1.53 1.48
CA LEU A 42 7.01 -0.30 1.46
C LEU A 42 7.67 -0.14 0.10
N ALA A 43 7.65 1.08 -0.46
CA ALA A 43 8.53 1.44 -1.56
C ALA A 43 9.71 2.26 -1.04
N VAL A 44 10.92 1.93 -1.47
CA VAL A 44 12.15 2.62 -1.08
C VAL A 44 12.92 3.09 -2.29
N THR A 45 13.56 4.26 -2.21
CA THR A 45 14.41 4.80 -3.27
C THR A 45 15.61 5.53 -2.68
N ALA A 46 16.76 5.45 -3.35
CA ALA A 46 17.95 6.22 -3.02
C ALA A 46 18.12 7.49 -3.89
N ASN A 47 17.38 7.57 -5.00
CA ASN A 47 17.54 8.60 -6.03
C ASN A 47 16.24 9.32 -6.42
N GLY A 48 15.09 8.91 -5.87
CA GLY A 48 13.79 9.53 -6.13
C GLY A 48 13.12 9.09 -7.43
N ARG A 49 13.75 8.22 -8.22
CA ARG A 49 13.27 7.76 -9.53
C ARG A 49 13.06 6.24 -9.56
N ASP A 50 14.06 5.50 -9.11
CA ASP A 50 14.03 4.04 -9.10
C ASP A 50 13.59 3.55 -7.73
N TRP A 51 12.55 2.72 -7.71
CA TRP A 51 11.92 2.25 -6.48
C TRP A 51 12.04 0.73 -6.36
N ALA A 52 12.50 0.27 -5.19
CA ALA A 52 12.39 -1.12 -4.79
C ALA A 52 11.14 -1.31 -3.93
N ILE A 53 10.37 -2.36 -4.22
CA ILE A 53 9.19 -2.74 -3.44
C ILE A 53 9.61 -3.81 -2.42
N LEU A 54 9.38 -3.53 -1.15
CA LEU A 54 9.52 -4.49 -0.07
C LEU A 54 8.15 -5.06 0.26
N ASN A 55 8.02 -6.38 0.12
CA ASN A 55 6.77 -7.14 0.22
C ASN A 55 5.74 -6.69 -0.84
N ALA A 56 5.76 -7.33 -2.01
CA ALA A 56 4.71 -7.18 -3.02
C ALA A 56 3.43 -7.88 -2.51
N SER A 57 2.61 -7.13 -1.76
CA SER A 57 1.39 -7.66 -1.16
C SER A 57 0.33 -8.02 -2.23
N PRO A 58 -0.70 -8.81 -1.89
CA PRO A 58 -1.84 -9.03 -2.78
C PRO A 58 -2.55 -7.72 -3.21
N ASP A 59 -2.40 -6.65 -2.43
CA ASP A 59 -2.98 -5.34 -2.70
C ASP A 59 -2.11 -4.47 -3.65
N ILE A 60 -1.01 -5.00 -4.20
CA ILE A 60 -0.01 -4.20 -4.94
C ILE A 60 -0.62 -3.38 -6.08
N ARG A 61 -1.65 -3.91 -6.77
CA ARG A 61 -2.35 -3.20 -7.84
C ARG A 61 -2.95 -1.88 -7.35
N VAL A 62 -3.70 -1.92 -6.25
CA VAL A 62 -4.35 -0.71 -5.70
C VAL A 62 -3.34 0.20 -5.01
N GLN A 63 -2.30 -0.37 -4.41
CA GLN A 63 -1.19 0.36 -3.79
C GLN A 63 -0.42 1.21 -4.81
N LEU A 64 -0.08 0.63 -5.97
CA LEU A 64 0.61 1.35 -7.04
C LEU A 64 -0.29 2.42 -7.67
N ALA A 65 -1.57 2.09 -7.91
CA ALA A 65 -2.54 3.05 -8.46
C ALA A 65 -2.74 4.27 -7.54
N ALA A 66 -2.65 4.08 -6.21
CA ALA A 66 -2.79 5.14 -5.22
C ALA A 66 -1.46 5.89 -4.93
N CYS A 67 -0.34 5.53 -5.55
CA CYS A 67 0.96 6.14 -5.31
C CYS A 67 1.54 6.77 -6.58
N PRO A 68 1.21 8.05 -6.89
CA PRO A 68 1.66 8.72 -8.11
C PRO A 68 3.18 8.76 -8.30
N ALA A 69 3.96 8.70 -7.22
CA ALA A 69 5.42 8.69 -7.28
C ALA A 69 6.00 7.41 -7.92
N LEU A 70 5.19 6.35 -8.02
CA LEU A 70 5.55 5.06 -8.64
C LEU A 70 4.86 4.88 -10.01
N ALA A 71 4.14 5.89 -10.51
CA ALA A 71 3.47 5.80 -11.80
C ALA A 71 4.51 5.63 -12.93
N PRO A 72 4.23 4.81 -13.95
CA PRO A 72 5.09 4.70 -15.12
C PRO A 72 5.27 6.07 -15.79
N THR A 73 6.49 6.38 -16.24
CA THR A 73 6.79 7.64 -16.94
C THR A 73 6.58 7.54 -18.45
N GLY A 74 6.18 6.37 -18.96
CA GLY A 74 5.98 6.09 -20.38
C GLY A 74 5.45 4.67 -20.60
N PRO A 75 5.07 4.33 -21.85
CA PRO A 75 4.65 2.99 -22.22
C PRO A 75 5.79 1.97 -22.03
N ARG A 76 5.40 0.71 -21.82
CA ARG A 76 6.34 -0.42 -21.87
C ARG A 76 6.47 -0.87 -23.33
N GLU A 77 7.70 -0.90 -23.83
CA GLU A 77 8.06 -1.52 -25.11
C GLU A 77 8.28 -3.03 -24.96
#